data_AF-A0A914RA47-F1
#
_entry.id   AF-A0A914RA47-F1
#
_cell.length_a   1.000
_cell.length_b   1.000
_cell.length_c   1.000
_cell.angle_alpha   90.00
_cell.angle_beta   90.00
_cell.angle_gamma   90.00
#
_symmetry.space_group_name_H-M   'P 1'
#
loop_
_entity.id
_entity.type
_entity.pdbx_description
1 polymer ?
#
loop_
_entity_poly.entity_id
_entity_poly.type
_entity_poly.pdbx_seq_one_letter_code
_entity_poly.pdbx_strand_id
1 'polypeptide(L)'
;MSANEDDSGIGSDKADSDVFVSDYKHFLHTQIRNVIESERTKRSTLDKCDELHIAIDLCKKLLVEMGENEESKRKHVLDFLIELKLELTQIEENLQNGESVENSRRWQGHEFQLQSVRGRNPYCETCVATIWRLAQAWRRCTKCGFRTHDKCIPNIIGQCAASIIAEPEFKLEYRICPESTLNQQNYECYECHAAIGYEEGAETEPRLCDYTGRYYCRKCHWNDMMVIPARVIRNWDFEPRYVCRSSKKLLVVTDKKPIINLEKENPSLLQFIDAVNEVW
;
A
#
# COMPACT_ATOMS: atom_id res chain seq x y z
N MET A 1 41.80 31.24 15.74
CA MET A 1 40.39 31.51 16.12
C MET A 1 39.69 32.00 14.88
N SER A 2 38.70 31.22 14.44
CA SER A 2 37.48 31.61 13.72
C SER A 2 37.04 30.40 12.90
N ALA A 3 36.09 29.66 13.48
CA ALA A 3 35.29 28.67 12.80
C ALA A 3 34.27 29.40 11.92
N ASN A 4 33.98 28.84 10.74
CA ASN A 4 32.76 29.12 9.99
C ASN A 4 31.87 27.88 10.11
N GLU A 5 30.73 28.07 10.75
CA GLU A 5 29.58 27.19 10.71
C GLU A 5 28.67 27.57 9.51
N ASP A 6 27.74 26.66 9.23
CA ASP A 6 26.56 26.74 8.38
C ASP A 6 26.70 26.36 6.89
N ASP A 7 26.15 25.18 6.55
CA ASP A 7 24.78 25.11 6.01
C ASP A 7 24.33 23.64 5.88
N SER A 8 23.35 23.23 6.68
CA SER A 8 22.63 21.97 6.48
C SER A 8 21.19 22.10 6.99
N GLY A 9 20.27 22.39 6.08
CA GLY A 9 18.85 22.31 6.36
C GLY A 9 18.05 22.20 5.08
N ILE A 10 17.68 20.98 4.68
CA ILE A 10 16.48 20.62 3.90
C ILE A 10 16.33 19.09 4.02
N GLY A 11 15.27 18.60 4.68
CA GLY A 11 15.01 17.16 4.71
C GLY A 11 13.88 16.62 5.61
N SER A 12 13.30 17.42 6.53
CA SER A 12 12.32 16.94 7.53
C SER A 12 10.88 16.87 7.03
N ASP A 13 10.44 17.80 6.19
CA ASP A 13 9.00 18.11 6.10
C ASP A 13 8.16 17.11 5.29
N LYS A 14 8.79 16.30 4.41
CA LYS A 14 8.08 15.28 3.60
C LYS A 14 7.83 13.97 4.33
N ALA A 15 8.70 13.61 5.27
CA ALA A 15 8.54 12.36 6.02
C ALA A 15 7.37 12.44 7.01
N ASP A 16 7.16 13.62 7.61
CA ASP A 16 6.06 13.88 8.54
C ASP A 16 4.69 13.98 7.83
N SER A 17 4.66 14.48 6.59
CA SER A 17 3.43 14.51 5.80
C SER A 17 2.94 13.11 5.42
N ASP A 18 3.85 12.21 5.04
CA ASP A 18 3.49 10.85 4.59
C ASP A 18 3.02 9.96 5.76
N VAL A 19 3.59 10.15 6.96
CA VAL A 19 3.14 9.49 8.19
C VAL A 19 1.74 9.99 8.59
N PHE A 20 1.50 11.29 8.55
CA PHE A 20 0.20 11.89 8.86
C PHE A 20 -0.93 11.48 7.89
N VAL A 21 -0.60 11.33 6.60
CA VAL A 21 -1.52 10.87 5.53
C VAL A 21 -1.99 9.42 5.76
N SER A 22 -1.06 8.55 6.16
CA SER A 22 -1.35 7.14 6.49
C SER A 22 -2.31 7.01 7.68
N ASP A 23 -2.05 7.77 8.74
CA ASP A 23 -2.79 7.71 9.99
C ASP A 23 -4.25 8.15 9.85
N TYR A 24 -4.51 9.23 9.09
CA TYR A 24 -5.87 9.74 8.93
C TYR A 24 -6.73 8.86 8.01
N LYS A 25 -6.14 8.26 6.98
CA LYS A 25 -6.83 7.27 6.15
C LYS A 25 -7.22 6.05 7.00
N HIS A 26 -6.30 5.54 7.83
CA HIS A 26 -6.58 4.44 8.75
C HIS A 26 -7.71 4.79 9.75
N PHE A 27 -7.71 6.02 10.28
CA PHE A 27 -8.79 6.54 11.11
C PHE A 27 -10.16 6.48 10.40
N LEU A 28 -10.25 6.98 9.16
CA LEU A 28 -11.49 6.97 8.39
C LEU A 28 -12.02 5.54 8.16
N HIS A 29 -11.14 4.62 7.74
CA HIS A 29 -11.52 3.21 7.56
C HIS A 29 -12.02 2.56 8.85
N THR A 30 -11.41 2.90 9.98
CA THR A 30 -11.80 2.38 11.30
C THR A 30 -13.18 2.90 11.70
N GLN A 31 -13.43 4.21 11.55
CA GLN A 31 -14.75 4.79 11.84
C GLN A 31 -15.86 4.15 11.00
N ILE A 32 -15.62 3.99 9.70
CA ILE A 32 -16.59 3.36 8.78
C ILE A 32 -16.87 1.91 9.18
N ARG A 33 -15.82 1.13 9.48
CA ARG A 33 -15.97 -0.25 9.94
C ARG A 33 -16.86 -0.33 11.18
N ASN A 34 -16.58 0.51 12.18
CA ASN A 34 -17.35 0.53 13.43
C ASN A 34 -18.83 0.88 13.20
N VAL A 35 -19.11 1.84 12.32
CA VAL A 35 -20.49 2.22 11.97
C VAL A 35 -21.21 1.09 11.22
N ILE A 36 -20.56 0.45 10.25
CA ILE A 36 -21.13 -0.68 9.51
C ILE A 36 -21.38 -1.87 10.45
N GLU A 37 -20.46 -2.18 11.36
CA GLU A 37 -20.64 -3.22 12.36
C GLU A 37 -21.81 -2.91 13.29
N SER A 38 -21.94 -1.67 13.75
CA SER A 38 -23.10 -1.21 14.52
C SER A 38 -24.41 -1.39 13.76
N GLU A 39 -24.48 -1.01 12.48
CA GLU A 39 -25.70 -1.17 11.67
C GLU A 39 -26.04 -2.63 11.37
N ARG A 40 -25.04 -3.51 11.20
CA ARG A 40 -25.25 -4.96 11.07
C ARG A 40 -25.85 -5.61 12.32
N THR A 41 -25.63 -5.04 13.51
CA THR A 41 -26.31 -5.52 14.72
C THR A 41 -27.79 -5.13 14.77
N LYS A 42 -28.20 -4.10 14.01
CA LYS A 42 -29.58 -3.58 13.97
C LYS A 42 -30.40 -4.15 12.82
N ARG A 43 -29.78 -4.45 11.67
CA ARG A 43 -30.43 -5.03 10.48
C ARG A 43 -29.81 -6.38 10.14
N SER A 44 -30.65 -7.40 9.99
CA SER A 44 -30.23 -8.78 9.69
C SER A 44 -29.63 -8.97 8.30
N THR A 45 -29.89 -8.06 7.37
CA THR A 45 -29.32 -8.07 6.02
C THR A 45 -28.95 -6.65 5.61
N LEU A 46 -27.65 -6.36 5.53
CA LEU A 46 -27.12 -5.21 4.78
C LEU A 46 -26.48 -5.74 3.51
N ASP A 47 -26.86 -5.18 2.37
CA ASP A 47 -26.14 -5.43 1.14
C ASP A 47 -24.95 -4.46 0.98
N LYS A 48 -24.16 -4.66 -0.09
CA LYS A 48 -22.97 -3.86 -0.34
C LYS A 48 -23.31 -2.40 -0.72
N CYS A 49 -24.47 -2.15 -1.32
CA CYS A 49 -24.92 -0.79 -1.63
C CYS A 49 -25.28 -0.06 -0.33
N ASP A 50 -25.98 -0.72 0.59
CA ASP A 50 -26.28 -0.19 1.92
C ASP A 50 -25.01 0.22 2.67
N GLU A 51 -23.99 -0.64 2.67
CA GLU A 51 -22.69 -0.35 3.31
C GLU A 51 -22.01 0.88 2.70
N LEU A 52 -22.04 1.02 1.37
CA LEU A 52 -21.47 2.17 0.68
C LEU A 52 -22.25 3.45 0.97
N HIS A 53 -23.58 3.40 1.02
CA HIS A 53 -24.40 4.54 1.41
C HIS A 53 -24.08 5.01 2.84
N ILE A 54 -23.94 4.07 3.78
CA ILE A 54 -23.55 4.37 5.17
C ILE A 54 -22.17 5.04 5.22
N ALA A 55 -21.20 4.49 4.51
CA ALA A 55 -19.85 5.05 4.44
C ALA A 55 -19.85 6.47 3.83
N ILE A 56 -20.59 6.68 2.74
CA ILE A 56 -20.76 7.98 2.07
C ILE A 56 -21.37 9.00 3.02
N ASP A 57 -22.42 8.63 3.75
CA ASP A 57 -23.10 9.55 4.66
C ASP A 57 -22.24 9.89 5.88
N LEU A 58 -21.40 8.97 6.35
CA LEU A 58 -20.40 9.27 7.38
C LEU A 58 -19.38 10.29 6.85
N CYS A 59 -18.82 10.09 5.65
CA CYS A 59 -17.88 11.04 5.05
C CYS A 59 -18.49 12.43 4.88
N LYS A 60 -19.75 12.53 4.44
CA LYS A 60 -20.47 13.81 4.36
C LYS A 60 -20.62 14.48 5.73
N LYS A 61 -20.98 13.73 6.78
CA LYS A 61 -21.09 14.27 8.15
C LYS A 61 -19.75 14.81 8.64
N LEU A 62 -18.68 14.04 8.47
CA LEU A 62 -17.33 14.48 8.83
C LEU A 62 -16.97 15.79 8.13
N LEU A 63 -17.21 15.91 6.82
CA LEU A 63 -16.92 17.14 6.07
C LEU A 63 -17.66 18.38 6.60
N VAL A 64 -18.88 18.21 7.13
CA VAL A 64 -19.69 19.28 7.72
C VAL A 64 -19.18 19.67 9.11
N GLU A 65 -18.72 18.71 9.90
CA GLU A 65 -18.24 18.92 11.27
C GLU A 65 -16.83 19.52 11.33
N MET A 66 -16.08 19.49 10.22
CA MET A 66 -14.70 19.95 10.15
C MET A 66 -14.54 21.48 10.15
N GLY A 67 -13.55 21.97 10.88
CA GLY A 67 -13.22 23.40 10.94
C GLY A 67 -12.56 23.95 9.67
N GLU A 68 -12.40 25.27 9.58
CA GLU A 68 -11.72 25.94 8.46
C GLU A 68 -10.22 25.56 8.38
N ASN A 69 -9.58 25.29 9.52
CA ASN A 69 -8.15 24.99 9.61
C ASN A 69 -7.77 23.52 9.28
N GLU A 70 -8.72 22.70 8.82
CA GLU A 70 -8.51 21.26 8.58
C GLU A 70 -8.43 20.89 7.09
N GLU A 71 -7.82 21.76 6.26
CA GLU A 71 -7.78 21.63 4.80
C GLU A 71 -7.18 20.30 4.32
N SER A 72 -6.06 19.86 4.91
CA SER A 72 -5.41 18.59 4.54
C SER A 72 -6.30 17.39 4.84
N LYS A 73 -6.94 17.33 6.01
CA LYS A 73 -7.89 16.26 6.33
C LYS A 73 -9.10 16.30 5.40
N ARG A 74 -9.58 17.50 5.05
CA ARG A 74 -10.76 17.71 4.19
C ARG A 74 -10.50 17.12 2.82
N LYS A 75 -9.31 17.34 2.26
CA LYS A 75 -8.87 16.71 1.01
C LYS A 75 -8.95 15.18 1.08
N HIS A 76 -8.43 14.55 2.13
CA HIS A 76 -8.48 13.10 2.29
C HIS A 76 -9.92 12.55 2.38
N VAL A 77 -10.80 13.22 3.14
CA VAL A 77 -12.22 12.79 3.22
C VAL A 77 -12.91 12.95 1.86
N LEU A 78 -12.59 14.01 1.11
CA LEU A 78 -13.13 14.22 -0.25
C LEU A 78 -12.64 13.15 -1.23
N ASP A 79 -11.34 12.86 -1.26
CA ASP A 79 -10.77 11.81 -2.12
C ASP A 79 -11.41 10.46 -1.81
N PHE A 80 -11.57 10.14 -0.53
CA PHE A 80 -12.23 8.91 -0.10
C PHE A 80 -13.73 8.88 -0.43
N LEU A 81 -14.43 10.00 -0.27
CA LEU A 81 -15.84 10.13 -0.67
C LEU A 81 -16.03 9.92 -2.18
N ILE A 82 -15.10 10.43 -2.99
CA ILE A 82 -15.10 10.22 -4.45
C ILE A 82 -14.92 8.74 -4.75
N GLU A 83 -13.94 8.07 -4.13
CA GLU A 83 -13.74 6.62 -4.27
C GLU A 83 -15.00 5.82 -3.95
N LEU A 84 -15.67 6.12 -2.83
CA LEU A 84 -16.90 5.44 -2.42
C LEU A 84 -18.05 5.66 -3.42
N LYS A 85 -18.23 6.88 -3.92
CA LYS A 85 -19.27 7.20 -4.92
C LYS A 85 -19.01 6.50 -6.24
N LEU A 86 -17.76 6.47 -6.71
CA LEU A 86 -17.39 5.75 -7.92
C LEU A 86 -17.65 4.25 -7.79
N GLU A 87 -17.36 3.66 -6.61
CA GLU A 87 -17.68 2.25 -6.33
C GLU A 87 -19.19 2.00 -6.34
N LEU A 88 -19.98 2.88 -5.72
CA LEU A 88 -21.45 2.76 -5.68
C LEU A 88 -22.05 2.83 -7.09
N THR A 89 -21.72 3.86 -7.86
CA THR A 89 -22.23 4.02 -9.23
C THR A 89 -21.89 2.82 -10.10
N GLN A 90 -20.65 2.30 -9.99
CA GLN A 90 -20.25 1.14 -10.76
C GLN A 90 -21.01 -0.14 -10.36
N ILE A 91 -21.31 -0.32 -9.07
CA ILE A 91 -22.14 -1.46 -8.61
C ILE A 91 -23.57 -1.33 -9.13
N GLU A 92 -24.15 -0.13 -9.07
CA GLU A 92 -25.49 0.15 -9.61
C GLU A 92 -25.57 -0.11 -11.12
N GLU A 93 -24.56 0.31 -11.89
CA GLU A 93 -24.44 0.02 -13.33
C GLU A 93 -24.30 -1.48 -13.61
N ASN A 94 -23.49 -2.20 -12.83
CA ASN A 94 -23.33 -3.66 -12.99
C ASN A 94 -24.63 -4.41 -12.70
N LEU A 95 -25.39 -3.98 -11.68
CA LEU A 95 -26.72 -4.53 -11.37
C LEU A 95 -27.71 -4.29 -12.53
N GLN A 96 -27.70 -3.10 -13.14
CA GLN A 96 -28.53 -2.79 -14.30
C GLN A 96 -28.18 -3.64 -15.52
N ASN A 97 -26.90 -3.97 -15.71
CA ASN A 97 -26.41 -4.79 -16.82
C ASN A 97 -26.54 -6.31 -16.58
N GLY A 98 -27.07 -6.73 -15.41
CA GLY A 98 -27.18 -8.15 -15.06
C GLY A 98 -25.83 -8.83 -14.78
N GLU A 99 -24.76 -8.07 -14.58
CA GLU A 99 -23.48 -8.60 -14.13
C GLU A 99 -23.54 -8.88 -12.62
N SER A 100 -23.17 -10.09 -12.22
CA SER A 100 -23.18 -10.48 -10.80
C SER A 100 -22.17 -9.64 -9.99
N VAL A 101 -22.66 -8.74 -9.14
CA VAL A 101 -21.87 -7.92 -8.20
C VAL A 101 -20.98 -8.78 -7.30
N GLU A 102 -21.37 -10.03 -7.02
CA GLU A 102 -20.58 -10.95 -6.20
C GLU A 102 -19.18 -11.25 -6.76
N ASN A 103 -18.93 -11.09 -8.06
CA ASN A 103 -17.65 -11.50 -8.65
C ASN A 103 -16.55 -10.42 -8.65
N SER A 104 -16.91 -9.15 -8.49
CA SER A 104 -15.96 -8.02 -8.49
C SER A 104 -16.06 -7.23 -7.20
N ARG A 105 -14.92 -6.99 -6.52
CA ARG A 105 -14.87 -6.23 -5.26
C ARG A 105 -13.71 -5.25 -5.28
N ARG A 106 -13.94 -4.00 -4.88
CA ARG A 106 -12.88 -2.97 -4.81
C ARG A 106 -12.53 -2.65 -3.36
N TRP A 107 -11.25 -2.35 -3.11
CA TRP A 107 -10.75 -1.93 -1.79
C TRP A 107 -9.36 -1.33 -1.91
N GLN A 108 -9.12 -0.11 -1.40
CA GLN A 108 -7.78 0.52 -1.40
C GLN A 108 -7.12 0.55 -2.80
N GLY A 109 -7.89 0.88 -3.83
CA GLY A 109 -7.43 0.85 -5.23
C GLY A 109 -7.26 -0.55 -5.84
N HIS A 110 -7.39 -1.62 -5.05
CA HIS A 110 -7.43 -2.97 -5.59
C HIS A 110 -8.76 -3.25 -6.29
N GLU A 111 -8.68 -4.04 -7.35
CA GLU A 111 -9.82 -4.60 -8.07
C GLU A 111 -9.74 -6.12 -7.97
N PHE A 112 -10.59 -6.72 -7.14
CA PHE A 112 -10.54 -8.13 -6.75
C PHE A 112 -11.56 -8.96 -7.51
N GLN A 113 -11.06 -10.03 -8.13
CA GLN A 113 -11.89 -11.04 -8.78
C GLN A 113 -11.92 -12.33 -7.96
N LEU A 114 -13.10 -12.93 -7.80
CA LEU A 114 -13.25 -14.25 -7.20
C LEU A 114 -12.43 -15.28 -7.99
N GLN A 115 -11.69 -16.13 -7.29
CA GLN A 115 -10.78 -17.09 -7.91
C GLN A 115 -11.32 -18.52 -7.85
N SER A 116 -10.92 -19.32 -8.85
CA SER A 116 -11.32 -20.71 -8.98
C SER A 116 -10.85 -21.58 -7.81
N VAL A 117 -11.58 -22.66 -7.58
CA VAL A 117 -11.24 -23.75 -6.66
C VAL A 117 -10.19 -24.73 -7.24
N ARG A 118 -9.65 -24.48 -8.44
CA ARG A 118 -8.60 -25.30 -9.07
C ARG A 118 -7.19 -24.80 -8.70
N GLY A 119 -6.17 -25.66 -8.79
CA GLY A 119 -4.76 -25.26 -8.68
C GLY A 119 -4.06 -25.68 -7.38
N ARG A 120 -3.22 -24.80 -6.80
CA ARG A 120 -2.57 -24.97 -5.49
C ARG A 120 -3.21 -24.00 -4.48
N ASN A 121 -3.18 -24.34 -3.19
CA ASN A 121 -3.69 -23.46 -2.13
C ASN A 121 -2.72 -22.28 -1.96
N PRO A 122 -3.14 -21.04 -2.24
CA PRO A 122 -2.29 -19.87 -2.05
C PRO A 122 -2.25 -19.46 -0.56
N TYR A 123 -1.37 -18.53 -0.21
CA TYR A 123 -1.40 -17.83 1.07
C TYR A 123 -2.17 -16.52 0.93
N CYS A 124 -2.94 -16.18 1.97
CA CYS A 124 -3.56 -14.88 2.12
C CYS A 124 -2.50 -13.86 2.53
N GLU A 125 -2.38 -12.76 1.79
CA GLU A 125 -1.39 -11.72 2.07
C GLU A 125 -1.85 -10.79 3.21
N THR A 126 -3.11 -10.86 3.64
CA THR A 126 -3.63 -10.10 4.77
C THR A 126 -3.42 -10.80 6.11
N CYS A 127 -3.81 -12.08 6.22
CA CYS A 127 -3.71 -12.82 7.48
C CYS A 127 -2.55 -13.82 7.53
N VAL A 128 -1.81 -13.96 6.42
CA VAL A 128 -0.66 -14.87 6.27
C VAL A 128 -1.01 -16.37 6.35
N ALA A 129 -2.29 -16.71 6.54
CA ALA A 129 -2.75 -18.09 6.57
C ALA A 129 -2.95 -18.67 5.16
N THR A 130 -2.83 -19.99 5.05
CA THR A 130 -3.20 -20.73 3.84
C THR A 130 -4.68 -20.51 3.50
N ILE A 131 -4.94 -20.24 2.23
CA ILE A 131 -6.27 -20.20 1.64
C ILE A 131 -6.66 -21.60 1.21
N TRP A 132 -7.58 -22.21 1.95
CA TRP A 132 -8.14 -23.51 1.62
C TRP A 132 -9.23 -23.33 0.56
N ARG A 133 -8.83 -23.24 -0.71
CA ARG A 133 -9.71 -22.87 -1.84
C ARG A 133 -10.98 -23.72 -1.99
N LEU A 134 -10.99 -24.96 -1.49
CA LEU A 134 -12.17 -25.84 -1.53
C LEU A 134 -13.22 -25.48 -0.47
N ALA A 135 -12.81 -24.78 0.59
CA ALA A 135 -13.65 -24.44 1.73
C ALA A 135 -13.80 -22.92 1.93
N GLN A 136 -12.96 -22.11 1.29
CA GLN A 136 -12.86 -20.68 1.52
C GLN A 136 -12.88 -19.93 0.19
N ALA A 137 -13.81 -18.98 0.07
CA ALA A 137 -13.79 -18.01 -1.00
C ALA A 137 -12.56 -17.10 -0.87
N TRP A 138 -11.91 -16.86 -1.99
CA TRP A 138 -10.70 -16.04 -2.04
C TRP A 138 -10.64 -15.26 -3.33
N ARG A 139 -9.98 -14.11 -3.26
CA ARG A 139 -9.86 -13.20 -4.39
C ARG A 139 -8.41 -12.88 -4.68
N ARG A 140 -8.19 -12.50 -5.94
CA ARG A 140 -6.93 -11.97 -6.42
C ARG A 140 -7.17 -10.63 -7.08
N CYS A 141 -6.35 -9.65 -6.74
CA CYS A 141 -6.38 -8.36 -7.42
C CYS A 141 -5.90 -8.54 -8.86
N THR A 142 -6.69 -8.08 -9.83
CA THR A 142 -6.38 -8.18 -11.27
C THR A 142 -5.19 -7.30 -11.65
N LYS A 143 -4.96 -6.19 -10.93
CA LYS A 143 -3.91 -5.21 -11.24
C LYS A 143 -2.55 -5.57 -10.66
N CYS A 144 -2.46 -5.81 -9.35
CA CYS A 144 -1.17 -6.09 -8.66
C CYS A 144 -1.01 -7.56 -8.22
N GLY A 145 -2.02 -8.40 -8.41
CA GLY A 145 -1.96 -9.81 -8.03
C GLY A 145 -1.98 -10.06 -6.52
N PHE A 146 -2.40 -9.10 -5.69
CA PHE A 146 -2.60 -9.31 -4.25
C PHE A 146 -3.63 -10.41 -4.00
N ARG A 147 -3.31 -11.40 -3.16
CA ARG A 147 -4.19 -12.54 -2.87
C ARG A 147 -4.71 -12.46 -1.44
N THR A 148 -6.01 -12.66 -1.25
CA THR A 148 -6.60 -12.61 0.08
C THR A 148 -7.84 -13.49 0.18
N HIS A 149 -8.18 -13.94 1.38
CA HIS A 149 -9.51 -14.49 1.62
C HIS A 149 -10.54 -13.40 1.36
N ASP A 150 -11.73 -13.77 0.88
CA ASP A 150 -12.80 -12.78 0.67
C ASP A 150 -13.13 -12.02 1.97
N LYS A 151 -13.22 -12.74 3.09
CA LYS A 151 -13.44 -12.17 4.43
C LYS A 151 -12.32 -11.25 4.94
N CYS A 152 -11.12 -11.34 4.38
CA CYS A 152 -9.95 -10.57 4.82
C CYS A 152 -9.82 -9.23 4.09
N ILE A 153 -10.61 -8.97 3.04
CA ILE A 153 -10.54 -7.73 2.25
C ILE A 153 -10.66 -6.46 3.12
N PRO A 154 -11.61 -6.35 4.07
CA PRO A 154 -11.75 -5.15 4.91
C PRO A 154 -10.55 -4.87 5.85
N ASN A 155 -9.61 -5.82 5.99
CA ASN A 155 -8.44 -5.72 6.86
C ASN A 155 -7.14 -5.51 6.07
N ILE A 156 -7.23 -5.25 4.75
CA ILE A 156 -6.06 -4.86 3.96
C ILE A 156 -5.67 -3.44 4.35
N ILE A 157 -4.40 -3.27 4.74
CA ILE A 157 -3.83 -2.00 5.20
C ILE A 157 -3.20 -1.22 4.03
N GLY A 158 -2.45 -1.90 3.16
CA GLY A 158 -1.74 -1.26 2.04
C GLY A 158 -2.62 -0.98 0.81
N GLN A 159 -2.24 0.05 0.05
CA GLN A 159 -2.87 0.37 -1.23
C GLN A 159 -2.39 -0.55 -2.35
N CYS A 160 -3.18 -0.65 -3.41
CA CYS A 160 -2.81 -1.37 -4.60
C CYS A 160 -1.57 -0.74 -5.26
N ALA A 161 -0.50 -1.52 -5.38
CA ALA A 161 0.73 -1.10 -6.06
C ALA A 161 0.48 -0.49 -7.46
N ALA A 162 -0.45 -1.06 -8.23
CA ALA A 162 -0.78 -0.53 -9.55
C ALA A 162 -1.48 0.83 -9.50
N SER A 163 -2.24 1.11 -8.45
CA SER A 163 -2.87 2.42 -8.23
C SER A 163 -1.83 3.46 -7.82
N ILE A 164 -0.93 3.12 -6.89
CA ILE A 164 0.18 4.00 -6.48
C ILE A 164 1.01 4.41 -7.70
N ILE A 165 1.37 3.46 -8.57
CA ILE A 165 2.18 3.74 -9.76
C ILE A 165 1.40 4.57 -10.81
N ALA A 166 0.07 4.56 -10.77
CA ALA A 166 -0.74 5.35 -11.70
C ALA A 166 -0.88 6.81 -11.27
N GLU A 167 -0.44 7.17 -10.06
CA GLU A 167 -0.45 8.56 -9.59
C GLU A 167 0.53 9.40 -10.42
N PRO A 168 0.12 10.61 -10.89
CA PRO A 168 0.96 11.44 -11.76
C PRO A 168 2.32 11.83 -11.15
N GLU A 169 2.37 11.95 -9.82
CA GLU A 169 3.56 12.37 -9.09
C GLU A 169 4.42 11.19 -8.60
N PHE A 170 4.03 9.96 -8.92
CA PHE A 170 4.74 8.76 -8.48
C PHE A 170 6.20 8.76 -8.96
N LYS A 171 7.11 8.48 -8.02
CA LYS A 171 8.54 8.29 -8.29
C LYS A 171 9.05 7.10 -7.51
N LEU A 172 10.03 6.41 -8.09
CA LEU A 172 10.78 5.39 -7.38
C LEU A 172 11.70 6.04 -6.32
N GLU A 173 12.02 5.27 -5.29
CA GLU A 173 13.09 5.64 -4.36
C GLU A 173 14.44 5.36 -5.02
N TYR A 174 15.27 6.41 -5.11
CA TYR A 174 16.56 6.38 -5.79
C TYR A 174 17.76 6.46 -4.83
N ARG A 175 17.49 6.57 -3.52
CA ARG A 175 18.51 6.37 -2.48
C ARG A 175 18.62 4.89 -2.17
N ILE A 176 19.86 4.42 -2.04
CA ILE A 176 20.11 3.04 -1.61
C ILE A 176 19.76 2.94 -0.13
N CYS A 177 18.74 2.12 0.19
CA CYS A 177 18.32 1.82 1.56
C CYS A 177 18.35 3.05 2.47
N PRO A 178 17.40 4.00 2.32
CA PRO A 178 17.33 5.22 3.14
C PRO A 178 16.91 4.88 4.57
N GLU A 179 17.80 4.20 5.30
CA GLU A 179 17.49 3.52 6.54
C GLU A 179 17.05 4.51 7.62
N SER A 180 15.93 4.18 8.27
CA SER A 180 15.47 4.82 9.48
C SER A 180 15.58 3.84 10.63
N THR A 181 16.12 4.30 11.76
CA THR A 181 16.28 3.45 12.94
C THR A 181 14.93 3.02 13.51
N LEU A 182 14.88 1.86 14.16
CA LEU A 182 13.67 1.36 14.80
C LEU A 182 13.10 2.34 15.86
N ASN A 183 13.98 3.08 16.55
CA ASN A 183 13.58 4.13 17.49
C ASN A 183 12.83 5.28 16.80
N GLN A 184 13.27 5.71 15.62
CA GLN A 184 12.56 6.72 14.81
C GLN A 184 11.21 6.22 14.29
N GLN A 185 10.97 4.91 14.31
CA GLN A 185 9.70 4.28 13.99
C GLN A 185 8.87 3.93 15.23
N ASN A 186 9.22 4.48 16.41
CA ASN A 186 8.55 4.20 17.68
C ASN A 186 8.47 2.70 18.01
N TYR A 187 9.43 1.90 17.54
CA TYR A 187 9.41 0.45 17.70
C TYR A 187 8.16 -0.20 17.11
N GLU A 188 7.66 0.31 15.99
CA GLU A 188 6.48 -0.22 15.31
C GLU A 188 6.79 -0.62 13.86
N CYS A 189 6.02 -1.59 13.37
CA CYS A 189 6.01 -1.97 11.97
C CYS A 189 5.56 -0.79 11.12
N TYR A 190 6.36 -0.43 10.11
CA TYR A 190 6.05 0.70 9.24
C TYR A 190 4.71 0.60 8.48
N GLU A 191 4.20 -0.61 8.26
CA GLU A 191 2.95 -0.81 7.51
C GLU A 191 1.75 -1.04 8.42
N CYS A 192 1.87 -1.89 9.45
CA CYS A 192 0.73 -2.28 10.28
C CYS A 192 0.73 -1.72 11.70
N HIS A 193 1.75 -0.94 12.05
CA HIS A 193 1.94 -0.32 13.37
C HIS A 193 1.97 -1.31 14.55
N ALA A 194 2.07 -2.61 14.28
CA ALA A 194 2.28 -3.60 15.32
C ALA A 194 3.63 -3.35 15.99
N ALA A 195 3.66 -3.38 17.33
CA ALA A 195 4.88 -3.26 18.10
C ALA A 195 5.92 -4.31 17.66
N ILE A 196 7.15 -3.86 17.50
CA ILE A 196 8.34 -4.64 17.18
C ILE A 196 9.30 -4.48 18.35
N GLY A 197 9.63 -5.59 18.98
CA GLY A 197 10.58 -5.62 20.08
C GLY A 197 11.65 -6.67 19.85
N TYR A 198 12.69 -6.62 20.67
CA TYR A 198 13.71 -7.67 20.74
C TYR A 198 13.40 -8.73 21.82
N GLU A 199 12.17 -8.72 22.36
CA GLU A 199 11.78 -9.69 23.40
C GLU A 199 11.74 -11.12 22.87
N GLU A 200 12.11 -12.05 23.74
CA GLU A 200 12.55 -13.43 23.46
C GLU A 200 11.62 -14.20 22.50
N GLY A 201 12.08 -14.32 21.25
CA GLY A 201 11.51 -15.19 20.25
C GLY A 201 11.79 -14.69 18.85
N ALA A 202 12.04 -15.60 17.92
CA ALA A 202 12.25 -15.23 16.52
C ALA A 202 11.09 -14.34 15.99
N GLU A 203 9.86 -14.58 16.45
CA GLU A 203 8.63 -13.99 15.92
C GLU A 203 8.51 -12.45 16.01
N THR A 204 9.22 -11.80 16.94
CA THR A 204 9.20 -10.35 17.17
C THR A 204 10.33 -9.62 16.43
N GLU A 205 11.28 -10.35 15.85
CA GLU A 205 12.47 -9.78 15.23
C GLU A 205 12.14 -8.84 14.06
N PRO A 206 12.61 -7.58 14.10
CA PRO A 206 12.44 -6.61 13.01
C PRO A 206 13.06 -7.10 11.70
N ARG A 207 12.37 -6.86 10.59
CA ARG A 207 12.92 -7.09 9.24
C ARG A 207 13.06 -5.77 8.48
N LEU A 208 14.27 -5.45 8.06
CA LEU A 208 14.57 -4.26 7.26
C LEU A 208 14.23 -4.51 5.78
N CYS A 209 13.44 -3.62 5.19
CA CYS A 209 13.21 -3.59 3.74
C CYS A 209 14.27 -2.70 3.08
N ASP A 210 15.07 -3.27 2.17
CA ASP A 210 16.15 -2.53 1.50
C ASP A 210 15.61 -1.42 0.58
N TYR A 211 14.41 -1.58 0.03
CA TYR A 211 13.79 -0.56 -0.84
C TYR A 211 13.34 0.68 -0.07
N THR A 212 12.69 0.50 1.09
CA THR A 212 12.12 1.63 1.87
C THR A 212 13.05 2.12 2.97
N GLY A 213 14.05 1.32 3.38
CA GLY A 213 14.87 1.60 4.55
C GLY A 213 14.11 1.55 5.88
N ARG A 214 12.93 0.93 5.92
CA ARG A 214 12.09 0.85 7.13
C ARG A 214 12.02 -0.58 7.68
N TYR A 215 11.72 -0.69 8.97
CA TYR A 215 11.53 -1.95 9.68
C TYR A 215 10.06 -2.39 9.68
N TYR A 216 9.88 -3.71 9.51
CA TYR A 216 8.58 -4.37 9.39
C TYR A 216 8.52 -5.63 10.26
N CYS A 217 7.32 -6.01 10.68
CA CYS A 217 7.09 -7.30 11.33
C CYS A 217 7.08 -8.45 10.30
N ARG A 218 7.14 -9.69 10.79
CA ARG A 218 7.14 -10.90 9.94
C ARG A 218 5.91 -11.06 9.05
N LYS A 219 4.77 -10.46 9.43
CA LYS A 219 3.53 -10.50 8.63
C LYS A 219 3.60 -9.58 7.41
N CYS A 220 4.26 -8.43 7.53
CA CYS A 220 4.42 -7.44 6.47
C CYS A 220 5.67 -7.67 5.62
N HIS A 221 6.64 -8.43 6.12
CA HIS A 221 7.89 -8.71 5.43
C HIS A 221 8.22 -10.20 5.46
N TRP A 222 8.07 -10.89 4.33
CA TRP A 222 8.26 -12.35 4.25
C TRP A 222 9.67 -12.77 3.81
N ASN A 223 10.63 -11.85 3.86
CA ASN A 223 11.97 -12.05 3.30
C ASN A 223 11.95 -12.38 1.81
N ASP A 224 11.00 -11.79 1.09
CA ASP A 224 11.05 -11.81 -0.36
C ASP A 224 12.26 -11.01 -0.84
N MET A 225 12.86 -11.44 -1.94
CA MET A 225 13.99 -10.75 -2.54
C MET A 225 13.62 -10.15 -3.89
N MET A 226 14.07 -8.93 -4.15
CA MET A 226 13.91 -8.21 -5.41
C MET A 226 15.17 -7.41 -5.73
N VAL A 227 15.41 -7.16 -7.01
CA VAL A 227 16.41 -6.18 -7.45
C VAL A 227 15.93 -4.77 -7.08
N ILE A 228 16.84 -3.93 -6.57
CA ILE A 228 16.51 -2.60 -6.06
C ILE A 228 16.92 -1.54 -7.08
N PRO A 229 15.98 -0.74 -7.63
CA PRO A 229 16.28 0.24 -8.68
C PRO A 229 17.40 1.22 -8.29
N ALA A 230 17.42 1.71 -7.06
CA ALA A 230 18.48 2.60 -6.57
C ALA A 230 19.89 1.96 -6.68
N ARG A 231 20.02 0.65 -6.39
CA ARG A 231 21.31 -0.07 -6.46
C ARG A 231 21.75 -0.32 -7.90
N VAL A 232 20.81 -0.62 -8.80
CA VAL A 232 21.08 -0.73 -10.23
C VAL A 232 21.57 0.61 -10.78
N ILE A 233 20.86 1.70 -10.48
CA ILE A 233 21.16 3.02 -11.01
C ILE A 233 22.48 3.56 -10.46
N ARG A 234 22.77 3.38 -9.17
CA ARG A 234 23.96 3.98 -8.54
C ARG A 234 25.20 3.11 -8.67
N ASN A 235 25.04 1.78 -8.60
CA ASN A 235 26.15 0.84 -8.45
C ASN A 235 26.18 -0.25 -9.52
N TRP A 236 25.25 -0.26 -10.48
CA TRP A 236 25.05 -1.36 -11.44
C TRP A 236 24.90 -2.74 -10.76
N ASP A 237 24.27 -2.73 -9.58
CA ASP A 237 24.11 -3.90 -8.71
C ASP A 237 22.72 -4.51 -8.88
N PHE A 238 22.68 -5.69 -9.50
CA PHE A 238 21.48 -6.48 -9.76
C PHE A 238 21.27 -7.61 -8.74
N GLU A 239 22.11 -7.71 -7.70
CA GLU A 239 21.92 -8.75 -6.69
C GLU A 239 20.62 -8.43 -5.91
N PRO A 240 19.70 -9.41 -5.73
CA PRO A 240 18.47 -9.18 -4.99
C PRO A 240 18.70 -8.80 -3.52
N ARG A 241 17.82 -7.97 -2.96
CA ARG A 241 17.79 -7.62 -1.52
C ARG A 241 16.43 -7.93 -0.93
N TYR A 242 16.40 -8.13 0.37
CA TYR A 242 15.17 -8.37 1.11
C TYR A 242 14.25 -7.15 1.10
N VAL A 243 12.97 -7.38 0.80
CA VAL A 243 11.95 -6.34 0.71
C VAL A 243 10.65 -6.76 1.39
N CYS A 244 9.90 -5.77 1.89
CA CYS A 244 8.55 -5.99 2.40
C CYS A 244 7.57 -6.36 1.28
N ARG A 245 6.39 -6.86 1.65
CA ARG A 245 5.39 -7.34 0.70
C ARG A 245 4.88 -6.23 -0.22
N SER A 246 4.61 -5.05 0.31
CA SER A 246 4.18 -3.89 -0.48
C SER A 246 5.26 -3.46 -1.49
N SER A 247 6.51 -3.34 -1.06
CA SER A 247 7.62 -3.04 -1.98
C SER A 247 7.82 -4.10 -3.06
N LYS A 248 7.72 -5.39 -2.72
CA LYS A 248 7.76 -6.46 -3.73
C LYS A 248 6.69 -6.24 -4.81
N LYS A 249 5.45 -5.97 -4.40
CA LYS A 249 4.33 -5.77 -5.35
C LYS A 249 4.56 -4.55 -6.22
N LEU A 250 5.01 -3.45 -5.63
CA LEU A 250 5.39 -2.25 -6.35
C LEU A 250 6.47 -2.55 -7.39
N LEU A 251 7.60 -3.13 -6.95
CA LEU A 251 8.74 -3.45 -7.81
C LEU A 251 8.36 -4.39 -8.95
N VAL A 252 7.55 -5.43 -8.70
CA VAL A 252 7.06 -6.34 -9.75
C VAL A 252 6.17 -5.62 -10.77
N VAL A 253 5.33 -4.67 -10.34
CA VAL A 253 4.46 -3.93 -11.27
C VAL A 253 5.26 -2.87 -12.03
N THR A 254 6.31 -2.30 -11.45
CA THR A 254 7.18 -1.31 -12.11
C THR A 254 8.21 -1.93 -13.05
N ASP A 255 8.65 -3.18 -12.81
CA ASP A 255 9.70 -3.86 -13.56
C ASP A 255 9.48 -3.85 -15.09
N LYS A 256 8.22 -3.87 -15.53
CA LYS A 256 7.85 -3.86 -16.95
C LYS A 256 7.52 -2.49 -17.52
N LYS A 257 7.73 -1.41 -16.76
CA LYS A 257 7.37 -0.04 -17.15
C LYS A 257 8.63 0.82 -17.34
N PRO A 258 8.71 1.63 -18.41
CA PRO A 258 9.85 2.50 -18.67
C PRO A 258 9.78 3.78 -17.82
N ILE A 259 9.90 3.65 -16.49
CA ILE A 259 9.73 4.78 -15.55
C ILE A 259 11.06 5.38 -15.06
N ILE A 260 12.20 4.78 -15.45
CA ILE A 260 13.53 5.23 -15.06
C ILE A 260 14.17 5.93 -16.25
N ASN A 261 14.49 7.22 -16.09
CA ASN A 261 15.33 7.95 -17.04
C ASN A 261 16.78 7.91 -16.54
N LEU A 262 17.56 6.95 -17.02
CA LEU A 262 18.95 6.75 -16.59
C LEU A 262 19.85 7.95 -16.87
N GLU A 263 19.68 8.61 -18.02
CA GLU A 263 20.47 9.79 -18.38
C GLU A 263 20.25 10.95 -17.39
N LYS A 264 19.01 11.10 -16.91
CA LYS A 264 18.69 12.10 -15.88
C LYS A 264 19.18 11.69 -14.50
N GLU A 265 19.00 10.43 -14.12
CA GLU A 265 19.24 9.97 -12.74
C GLU A 265 20.72 9.64 -12.46
N ASN A 266 21.44 9.10 -13.44
CA ASN A 266 22.88 8.84 -13.38
C ASN A 266 23.55 8.88 -14.77
N PRO A 267 23.80 10.08 -15.34
CA PRO A 267 24.42 10.21 -16.65
C PRO A 267 25.83 9.60 -16.72
N SER A 268 26.58 9.60 -15.61
CA SER A 268 27.93 9.02 -15.56
C SER A 268 27.91 7.50 -15.77
N LEU A 269 26.84 6.81 -15.35
CA LEU A 269 26.72 5.36 -15.48
C LEU A 269 26.82 4.89 -16.93
N LEU A 270 26.23 5.66 -17.85
CA LEU A 270 26.23 5.36 -19.29
C LEU A 270 27.64 5.37 -19.90
N GLN A 271 28.56 6.14 -19.31
CA GLN A 271 29.94 6.24 -19.79
C GLN A 271 30.79 5.03 -19.37
N PHE A 272 30.38 4.30 -18.33
CA PHE A 272 31.18 3.21 -17.75
C PHE A 272 30.71 1.81 -18.13
N ILE A 273 29.54 1.66 -18.75
CA ILE A 273 28.99 0.35 -19.07
C ILE A 273 28.74 0.24 -20.57
N ASP A 274 29.66 -0.44 -21.24
CA ASP A 274 29.60 -0.72 -22.68
C ASP A 274 28.29 -1.44 -23.07
N ALA A 275 27.79 -2.33 -22.20
CA ALA A 275 26.55 -3.08 -22.44
C ALA A 275 25.29 -2.20 -22.49
N VAL A 276 25.30 -0.98 -21.93
CA VAL A 276 24.18 -0.04 -22.09
C VAL A 276 24.29 0.69 -23.42
N ASN A 277 25.51 0.98 -23.89
CA ASN A 277 25.74 1.68 -25.16
C ASN A 277 25.40 0.84 -26.41
N GLU A 278 25.26 -0.49 -26.29
CA GLU A 278 24.85 -1.37 -27.40
C GLU A 278 23.33 -1.53 -27.56
N VAL A 279 22.53 -1.10 -26.58
CA VAL A 279 21.07 -1.35 -26.53
C VAL A 279 20.24 -0.08 -26.79
N TRP A 280 20.88 1.08 -26.91
CA TRP A 280 20.26 2.37 -27.26
C TRP A 280 20.63 2.81 -28.68
#